data_AF-A0A1J4W5I8-F1
#
_entry.id   AF-A0A1J4W5I8-F1
#
_cell.length_a   1.000
_cell.length_b   1.000
_cell.length_c   1.000
_cell.angle_alpha   90.00
_cell.angle_beta   90.00
_cell.angle_gamma   90.00
#
_symmetry.space_group_name_H-M   'P 1'
#
loop_
_entity.id
_entity.type
_entity.pdbx_description
1 polymer ?
#
loop_
_entity_poly.entity_id
_entity_poly.type
_entity_poly.pdbx_seq_one_letter_code
_entity_poly.pdbx_strand_id
1 'polypeptide(L)'
;MKRWWFVLLFLIPLASAQLFEGRLTEGETDLVRLAVFLIMFLIILAVLSGAGLFKQYKGLNVIIALALSLLGARFMSDSELLYGVSLPAGILGIVLITFIPFLIVLAFLHMSGISRMGRRLTWIVFGVFYILMMISNYSNYEGLERIYSFVVLGLIVLVFLFDSFVQKIFRTFFKN
;
A
#
# COMPACT_ATOMS: atom_id res chain seq x y z
N MET A 1 2.57 -32.29 -16.33
CA MET A 1 1.65 -31.12 -16.21
C MET A 1 2.23 -30.03 -15.28
N LYS A 2 3.42 -29.47 -15.54
CA LYS A 2 4.09 -28.53 -14.60
C LYS A 2 4.80 -27.32 -15.24
N ARG A 3 4.47 -26.98 -16.49
CA ARG A 3 5.21 -25.96 -17.28
C ARG A 3 4.45 -24.65 -17.55
N TRP A 4 3.17 -24.55 -17.20
CA TRP A 4 2.32 -23.40 -17.56
C TRP A 4 2.35 -22.24 -16.53
N TRP A 5 2.84 -22.47 -15.31
CA TRP A 5 2.87 -21.44 -14.26
C TRP A 5 3.87 -20.29 -14.53
N PHE A 6 4.94 -20.55 -15.29
CA PHE A 6 5.93 -19.51 -15.64
C PHE A 6 5.40 -18.48 -16.65
N VAL A 7 4.46 -18.88 -17.52
CA VAL A 7 3.87 -17.96 -18.52
C VAL A 7 2.89 -16.99 -17.87
N LEU A 8 2.14 -17.46 -16.85
CA LEU A 8 1.24 -16.60 -16.07
C LEU A 8 1.99 -15.55 -15.26
N LEU A 9 3.18 -15.88 -14.73
CA LEU A 9 4.00 -14.95 -13.95
C LEU A 9 4.61 -13.80 -14.78
N PHE A 10 4.77 -13.99 -16.10
CA PHE A 10 5.29 -12.96 -17.02
C PHE A 10 4.21 -12.13 -17.73
N LEU A 11 2.97 -12.60 -17.79
CA LEU A 11 1.86 -11.86 -18.40
C LEU A 11 1.19 -10.86 -17.45
N ILE A 12 1.24 -11.11 -16.14
CA ILE A 12 0.64 -10.20 -15.13
C ILE A 12 1.28 -8.80 -15.14
N PRO A 13 2.62 -8.64 -15.24
CA PRO A 13 3.24 -7.31 -15.28
C PRO A 13 2.92 -6.53 -16.56
N LEU A 14 2.81 -7.23 -17.71
CA LEU A 14 2.56 -6.61 -19.01
C LEU A 14 1.12 -6.07 -19.12
N ALA A 15 0.15 -6.77 -18.51
CA ALA A 15 -1.23 -6.29 -18.40
C ALA A 15 -1.37 -5.09 -17.45
N SER A 16 -0.59 -5.05 -16.36
CA SER A 16 -0.61 -3.90 -15.44
C SER A 16 0.03 -2.63 -16.02
N ALA A 17 1.00 -2.76 -16.93
CA ALA A 17 1.65 -1.62 -17.57
C ALA A 17 0.71 -0.91 -18.57
N GLN A 18 -0.10 -1.65 -19.34
CA GLN A 18 -1.09 -1.05 -20.25
C GLN A 18 -2.32 -0.49 -19.53
N LEU A 19 -2.63 -0.97 -18.32
CA LEU A 19 -3.67 -0.40 -17.46
C LEU A 19 -3.30 0.98 -16.90
N PHE A 20 -2.01 1.32 -16.81
CA PHE A 20 -1.55 2.61 -16.28
C PHE A 20 -1.49 3.73 -17.33
N GLU A 21 -1.42 3.39 -18.62
CA GLU A 21 -1.64 4.35 -19.72
C GLU A 21 -3.11 4.54 -20.08
N GLY A 22 -4.01 3.92 -19.31
CA GLY A 22 -5.45 4.02 -19.50
C GLY A 22 -5.92 5.47 -19.40
N ARG A 23 -6.23 6.08 -20.56
CA ARG A 23 -7.14 7.21 -20.61
C ARG A 23 -8.39 6.79 -19.87
N LEU A 24 -8.60 7.33 -18.67
CA LEU A 24 -9.85 7.14 -17.95
C LEU A 24 -10.98 7.48 -18.90
N THR A 25 -11.94 6.57 -19.01
CA THR A 25 -13.20 6.91 -19.67
C THR A 25 -13.83 8.09 -18.95
N GLU A 26 -14.64 8.90 -19.65
CA GLU A 26 -15.25 10.10 -19.03
C GLU A 26 -15.97 9.76 -17.71
N GLY A 27 -16.60 8.59 -17.64
CA GLY A 27 -17.28 8.10 -16.42
C GLY A 27 -16.34 7.73 -15.26
N GLU A 28 -15.12 7.25 -15.53
CA GLU A 28 -14.14 6.97 -14.47
C GLU A 28 -13.57 8.25 -13.86
N THR A 29 -13.41 9.29 -14.67
CA THR A 29 -12.91 10.60 -14.23
C THR A 29 -13.86 11.27 -13.24
N ASP A 30 -15.17 11.15 -13.46
CA ASP A 30 -16.18 11.70 -12.55
C ASP A 30 -16.22 10.97 -11.20
N LEU A 31 -16.05 9.65 -11.18
CA LEU A 31 -15.98 8.87 -9.95
C LEU A 31 -14.74 9.25 -9.13
N VAL A 32 -13.59 9.43 -9.78
CA VAL A 32 -12.35 9.88 -9.13
C VAL A 32 -12.54 11.29 -8.53
N ARG A 33 -13.15 12.22 -9.27
CA ARG A 33 -13.47 13.57 -8.75
C ARG A 33 -14.39 13.54 -7.54
N LEU A 34 -15.40 12.66 -7.54
CA LEU A 34 -16.28 12.48 -6.38
C LEU A 34 -15.53 11.91 -5.18
N ALA A 35 -14.65 10.93 -5.40
CA ALA A 35 -13.82 10.36 -4.34
C ALA A 35 -12.89 11.42 -3.72
N VAL A 36 -12.26 12.26 -4.55
CA VAL A 36 -11.40 13.37 -4.10
C VAL A 36 -12.19 14.37 -3.27
N PHE A 37 -13.36 14.76 -3.77
CA PHE A 37 -14.25 15.65 -3.04
C PHE A 37 -14.58 15.10 -1.65
N LEU A 38 -14.93 13.81 -1.55
CA LEU A 38 -15.24 13.16 -0.28
C LEU A 38 -14.02 13.11 0.66
N ILE A 39 -12.85 12.75 0.15
CA ILE A 39 -11.62 12.69 0.94
C ILE A 39 -11.24 14.09 1.46
N MET A 40 -11.24 15.10 0.59
CA MET A 40 -10.95 16.49 0.99
C MET A 40 -11.96 16.98 2.01
N PHE A 41 -13.24 16.72 1.80
CA PHE A 41 -14.30 17.08 2.74
C PHE A 41 -14.04 16.47 4.12
N LEU A 42 -13.73 15.18 4.19
CA LEU A 42 -13.44 14.49 5.46
C LEU A 42 -12.19 15.04 6.16
N ILE A 43 -11.11 15.29 5.41
CA ILE A 43 -9.87 15.84 5.97
C ILE A 43 -10.12 17.24 6.53
N ILE A 44 -10.75 18.12 5.76
CA ILE A 44 -11.03 19.50 6.18
C ILE A 44 -11.97 19.49 7.38
N LEU A 45 -13.01 18.65 7.35
CA LEU A 45 -13.93 18.52 8.48
C LEU A 45 -13.22 18.01 9.74
N ALA A 46 -12.33 17.03 9.62
CA ALA A 46 -11.54 16.53 10.74
C ALA A 46 -10.61 17.61 11.32
N VAL A 47 -9.94 18.39 10.46
CA VAL A 47 -9.08 19.51 10.87
C VAL A 47 -9.88 20.60 11.58
N LEU A 48 -11.01 21.03 10.99
CA LEU A 48 -11.89 22.03 11.60
C LEU A 48 -12.51 21.55 12.92
N SER A 49 -12.83 20.27 13.02
CA SER A 49 -13.38 19.69 14.27
C SER A 49 -12.32 19.57 15.37
N GLY A 50 -11.05 19.39 14.99
CA GLY A 50 -9.92 19.36 15.91
C GLY A 50 -9.51 20.75 16.40
N ALA A 51 -9.66 21.78 15.56
CA ALA A 51 -9.30 23.16 15.88
C ALA A 51 -10.21 23.74 16.99
N GLY A 52 -9.60 24.18 18.09
CA GLY A 52 -10.33 24.73 19.25
C GLY A 52 -11.25 25.91 18.91
N LEU A 53 -10.90 26.69 17.89
CA LEU A 53 -11.63 27.89 17.43
C LEU A 53 -13.05 27.59 16.92
N PHE A 54 -13.28 26.37 16.42
CA PHE A 54 -14.49 26.02 15.69
C PHE A 54 -15.37 24.98 16.40
N LYS A 55 -15.02 24.61 17.64
CA LYS A 55 -15.75 23.58 18.40
C LYS A 55 -17.22 23.92 18.67
N GLN A 56 -17.55 25.20 18.81
CA GLN A 56 -18.91 25.65 19.14
C GLN A 56 -19.83 25.73 17.92
N TYR A 57 -19.29 25.78 16.70
CA TYR A 57 -20.06 26.06 15.47
C TYR A 57 -20.04 24.89 14.49
N LYS A 58 -20.57 23.73 14.92
CA LYS A 58 -20.56 22.49 14.10
C LYS A 58 -21.15 22.68 12.70
N GLY A 59 -22.24 23.45 12.57
CA GLY A 59 -22.87 23.72 11.26
C GLY A 59 -21.96 24.54 10.34
N LEU A 60 -21.27 25.55 10.89
CA LEU A 60 -20.32 26.37 10.13
C LEU A 60 -19.16 25.51 9.62
N ASN A 61 -18.68 24.56 10.41
CA ASN A 61 -17.58 23.68 10.01
C ASN A 61 -17.93 22.83 8.80
N VAL A 62 -19.16 22.30 8.74
CA VAL A 62 -19.63 21.52 7.59
C VAL A 62 -19.75 22.39 6.34
N ILE A 63 -20.26 23.62 6.49
CA ILE A 63 -20.38 24.58 5.36
C ILE A 63 -19.00 24.96 4.82
N ILE A 64 -18.05 25.28 5.70
CA ILE A 64 -16.67 25.60 5.31
C ILE A 64 -16.01 24.39 4.65
N ALA A 65 -16.15 23.20 5.23
CA ALA A 65 -15.60 21.98 4.66
C ALA A 65 -16.16 21.69 3.27
N LEU A 66 -17.49 21.84 3.08
CA LEU A 66 -18.14 21.69 1.78
C LEU A 66 -17.65 22.72 0.76
N ALA A 67 -17.57 23.99 1.13
CA ALA A 67 -17.13 25.05 0.24
C ALA A 67 -15.68 24.82 -0.21
N LEU A 68 -14.79 24.51 0.73
CA LEU A 68 -13.38 24.26 0.44
C LEU A 68 -13.16 22.96 -0.36
N SER A 69 -13.90 21.88 -0.06
CA SER A 69 -13.80 20.63 -0.81
C SER A 69 -14.34 20.78 -2.23
N LEU A 70 -15.42 21.56 -2.43
CA LEU A 70 -15.97 21.85 -3.75
C LEU A 70 -14.99 22.67 -4.60
N LEU A 71 -14.39 23.71 -4.00
CA LEU A 71 -13.36 24.51 -4.66
C LEU A 71 -12.14 23.66 -5.00
N GLY A 72 -11.65 22.87 -4.05
CA GLY A 72 -10.52 21.95 -4.25
C GLY A 72 -10.77 20.98 -5.41
N ALA A 73 -11.90 20.27 -5.38
CA ALA A 73 -12.25 19.31 -6.42
C ALA A 73 -12.48 19.95 -7.80
N ARG A 74 -12.94 21.21 -7.86
CA ARG A 74 -13.18 21.93 -9.12
C ARG A 74 -11.91 22.46 -9.76
N PHE A 75 -10.94 22.89 -8.96
CA PHE A 75 -9.74 23.57 -9.46
C PHE A 75 -8.51 22.66 -9.62
N MET A 76 -8.56 21.40 -9.17
CA MET A 76 -7.48 20.45 -9.48
C MET A 76 -7.49 20.06 -10.97
N SER A 77 -6.31 20.07 -11.59
CA SER A 77 -6.15 19.55 -12.95
C SER A 77 -6.35 18.03 -12.98
N ASP A 78 -6.78 17.49 -14.13
CA ASP A 78 -6.97 16.03 -14.29
C ASP A 78 -5.68 15.25 -14.02
N SER A 79 -4.53 15.83 -14.36
CA SER A 79 -3.21 15.27 -14.01
C SER A 79 -2.99 15.20 -12.51
N GLU A 80 -3.27 16.27 -11.76
CA GLU A 80 -3.06 16.30 -10.31
C GLU A 80 -4.07 15.44 -9.55
N LEU A 81 -5.30 15.33 -10.05
CA LEU A 81 -6.31 14.39 -9.54
C LEU A 81 -5.84 12.95 -9.68
N LEU A 82 -5.34 12.59 -10.87
CA LEU A 82 -4.82 11.25 -11.10
C LEU A 82 -3.65 10.97 -10.16
N TYR A 83 -2.63 11.83 -10.11
CA TYR A 83 -1.47 11.61 -9.25
C TYR A 83 -1.82 11.61 -7.76
N GLY A 84 -2.64 12.55 -7.30
CA GLY A 84 -2.99 12.71 -5.89
C GLY A 84 -3.78 11.55 -5.30
N VAL A 85 -4.66 10.92 -6.08
CA VAL A 85 -5.47 9.77 -5.65
C VAL A 85 -4.79 8.45 -5.93
N SER A 86 -4.13 8.32 -7.09
CA SER A 86 -3.45 7.09 -7.49
C SER A 86 -2.25 6.80 -6.60
N LEU A 87 -1.58 7.82 -6.04
CA LEU A 87 -0.45 7.60 -5.15
C LEU A 87 -0.83 6.80 -3.89
N PRO A 88 -1.78 7.26 -3.04
CA PRO A 88 -2.21 6.47 -1.88
C PRO A 88 -2.85 5.13 -2.25
N ALA A 89 -3.67 5.08 -3.31
CA ALA A 89 -4.33 3.84 -3.74
C ALA A 89 -3.32 2.83 -4.27
N GLY A 90 -2.33 3.28 -5.04
CA GLY A 90 -1.21 2.49 -5.52
C GLY A 90 -0.36 1.98 -4.38
N ILE A 91 0.00 2.83 -3.42
CA ILE A 91 0.72 2.41 -2.21
C ILE A 91 -0.07 1.36 -1.44
N LEU A 92 -1.38 1.57 -1.21
CA LEU A 92 -2.23 0.63 -0.49
C LEU A 92 -2.35 -0.70 -1.25
N GLY A 93 -2.53 -0.66 -2.56
CA GLY A 93 -2.56 -1.84 -3.42
C GLY A 93 -1.23 -2.60 -3.36
N ILE A 94 -0.11 -1.91 -3.50
CA ILE A 94 1.24 -2.50 -3.37
C ILE A 94 1.43 -3.09 -1.98
N VAL A 95 1.04 -2.38 -0.92
CA VAL A 95 1.10 -2.88 0.45
C VAL A 95 0.25 -4.13 0.60
N LEU A 96 -1.00 -4.16 0.14
CA LEU A 96 -1.84 -5.35 0.24
C LEU A 96 -1.27 -6.53 -0.55
N ILE A 97 -0.88 -6.30 -1.81
CA ILE A 97 -0.33 -7.34 -2.69
C ILE A 97 0.99 -7.89 -2.14
N THR A 98 1.80 -7.07 -1.48
CA THR A 98 3.07 -7.49 -0.88
C THR A 98 2.87 -8.13 0.50
N PHE A 99 1.96 -7.57 1.31
CA PHE A 99 1.76 -7.95 2.70
C PHE A 99 0.93 -9.22 2.84
N ILE A 100 -0.06 -9.46 1.97
CA ILE A 100 -0.89 -10.66 2.03
C ILE A 100 -0.06 -11.94 1.83
N PRO A 101 0.76 -12.10 0.78
CA PRO A 101 1.62 -13.28 0.63
C PRO A 101 2.57 -13.47 1.81
N PHE A 102 3.08 -12.37 2.36
CA PHE A 102 3.96 -12.38 3.52
C PHE A 102 3.25 -12.91 4.78
N LEU A 103 2.03 -12.46 5.06
CA LEU A 103 1.19 -12.97 6.14
C LEU A 103 0.87 -14.46 5.96
N ILE A 104 0.59 -14.89 4.73
CA ILE A 104 0.31 -16.29 4.42
C ILE A 104 1.53 -17.16 4.75
N VAL A 105 2.72 -16.76 4.31
CA VAL A 105 3.97 -17.49 4.62
C VAL A 105 4.21 -17.53 6.12
N LEU A 106 3.98 -16.43 6.84
CA LEU A 106 4.06 -16.38 8.30
C LEU A 106 3.10 -17.36 8.98
N ALA A 107 1.85 -17.42 8.51
CA ALA A 107 0.85 -18.34 9.04
C ALA A 107 1.29 -19.81 8.83
N PHE A 108 1.77 -20.16 7.63
CA PHE A 108 2.31 -21.50 7.37
C PHE A 108 3.53 -21.84 8.23
N LEU A 109 4.45 -20.89 8.42
CA LEU A 109 5.61 -21.08 9.30
C LEU A 109 5.22 -21.31 10.76
N HIS A 110 4.12 -20.69 11.21
CA HIS A 110 3.61 -20.91 12.56
C HIS A 110 2.91 -22.27 12.70
N MET A 111 2.03 -22.62 11.75
CA MET A 111 1.25 -23.86 11.78
C MET A 111 2.09 -25.12 11.57
N SER A 112 3.18 -25.03 10.81
CA SER A 112 4.03 -26.19 10.47
C SER A 112 4.87 -26.72 11.63
N GLY A 113 4.88 -26.05 12.80
CA GLY A 113 5.69 -26.49 13.93
C GLY A 113 7.21 -26.44 13.67
N ILE A 114 7.64 -25.70 12.63
CA ILE A 114 9.05 -25.63 12.23
C ILE A 114 9.91 -25.08 13.38
N SER A 115 11.07 -25.71 13.56
CA SER A 115 12.05 -25.32 14.57
C SER A 115 12.51 -23.86 14.39
N ARG A 116 13.03 -23.25 15.45
CA ARG A 116 13.56 -21.87 15.39
C ARG A 116 14.58 -21.68 14.26
N MET A 117 15.39 -22.71 13.98
CA MET A 117 16.39 -22.67 12.91
C MET A 117 15.76 -22.70 11.52
N GLY A 118 14.74 -23.53 11.31
CA GLY A 118 14.03 -23.59 10.02
C GLY A 118 13.37 -22.26 9.66
N ARG A 119 12.80 -21.54 10.64
CA ARG A 119 12.21 -20.21 10.38
C ARG A 119 13.27 -19.17 9.99
N ARG A 120 14.42 -19.16 10.68
CA ARG A 120 15.54 -18.28 10.31
C ARG A 120 16.02 -18.55 8.89
N LEU A 121 16.11 -19.83 8.50
CA LEU A 121 16.44 -20.20 7.13
C LEU A 121 15.40 -19.68 6.13
N THR A 122 14.11 -19.77 6.43
CA THR A 122 13.06 -19.21 5.56
C THR A 122 13.21 -17.70 5.37
N TRP A 123 13.50 -16.96 6.43
CA TRP A 123 13.74 -15.53 6.33
C TRP A 123 14.99 -15.18 5.51
N ILE A 124 16.07 -15.94 5.68
CA ILE A 124 17.29 -15.79 4.88
C ILE A 124 16.97 -16.02 3.39
N VAL A 125 16.27 -17.11 3.08
CA VAL A 125 15.87 -17.44 1.71
C VAL A 125 14.99 -16.33 1.13
N PHE A 126 14.00 -15.85 1.88
CA PHE A 126 13.15 -14.73 1.48
C PHE A 126 13.96 -13.45 1.23
N GLY A 127 14.88 -13.10 2.13
CA GLY A 127 15.77 -11.95 1.96
C GLY A 127 16.67 -12.07 0.73
N VAL A 128 17.21 -13.25 0.45
CA VAL A 128 18.01 -13.51 -0.76
C VAL A 128 17.17 -13.31 -2.02
N PHE A 129 15.97 -13.88 -2.09
CA PHE A 129 15.07 -13.68 -3.23
C PHE A 129 14.70 -12.20 -3.41
N TYR A 130 14.44 -11.50 -2.33
CA TYR A 130 14.15 -10.06 -2.36
C TYR A 130 15.34 -9.25 -2.90
N ILE A 131 16.55 -9.53 -2.43
CA ILE A 131 17.78 -8.85 -2.91
C ILE A 131 18.00 -9.13 -4.39
N LEU A 132 17.81 -10.38 -4.85
CA LEU A 132 17.93 -10.72 -6.27
C LEU A 132 16.92 -9.95 -7.12
N MET A 133 15.66 -9.86 -6.67
CA MET A 133 14.63 -9.06 -7.32
C MET A 133 14.96 -7.57 -7.32
N MET A 134 15.52 -7.05 -6.22
CA MET A 134 15.92 -5.66 -6.11
C MET A 134 17.04 -5.35 -7.10
N ILE A 135 18.07 -6.20 -7.21
CA ILE A 135 19.18 -6.03 -8.16
C ILE A 135 18.67 -6.12 -9.61
N SER A 136 17.79 -7.07 -9.91
CA SER A 136 17.25 -7.23 -11.27
C SER A 136 16.41 -6.05 -11.74
N ASN A 137 15.78 -5.33 -10.81
CA ASN A 137 14.95 -4.16 -11.11
C ASN A 137 15.65 -2.83 -10.80
N TYR A 138 16.89 -2.85 -10.31
CA TYR A 138 17.56 -1.64 -9.81
C TYR A 138 17.73 -0.56 -10.88
N SER A 139 17.98 -0.96 -12.13
CA SER A 139 18.11 -0.05 -13.27
C SER A 139 16.81 0.64 -13.66
N ASN A 140 15.66 0.07 -13.27
CA ASN A 140 14.34 0.57 -13.64
C ASN A 140 13.80 1.55 -12.59
N TYR A 141 14.46 1.67 -11.43
CA TYR A 141 14.02 2.54 -10.35
C TYR A 141 14.57 3.96 -10.49
N GLU A 142 13.66 4.92 -10.63
CA GLU A 142 13.96 6.35 -10.61
C GLU A 142 13.40 7.03 -9.35
N GLY A 143 14.14 7.98 -8.79
CA GLY A 143 13.70 8.81 -7.65
C GLY A 143 13.30 8.02 -6.39
N LEU A 144 12.02 8.14 -6.01
CA LEU A 144 11.47 7.62 -4.75
C LEU A 144 11.45 6.08 -4.68
N GLU A 145 11.35 5.40 -5.82
CA GLU A 145 11.30 3.93 -5.90
C GLU A 145 12.56 3.29 -5.31
N ARG A 146 13.71 3.95 -5.51
CA ARG A 146 14.98 3.52 -4.93
C ARG A 146 14.95 3.57 -3.40
N ILE A 147 14.32 4.59 -2.82
CA ILE A 147 14.21 4.72 -1.35
C ILE A 147 13.30 3.62 -0.79
N TYR A 148 12.18 3.34 -1.45
CA TYR A 148 11.25 2.29 -1.02
C TYR A 148 11.90 0.90 -0.98
N SER A 149 12.79 0.56 -1.92
CA SER A 149 13.48 -0.73 -1.89
C SER A 149 14.38 -0.89 -0.67
N PHE A 150 15.09 0.17 -0.25
CA PHE A 150 15.87 0.15 0.99
C PHE A 150 14.99 0.08 2.25
N VAL A 151 13.82 0.72 2.25
CA VAL A 151 12.85 0.63 3.37
C VAL A 151 12.36 -0.80 3.54
N VAL A 152 11.99 -1.48 2.46
CA VAL A 152 11.55 -2.88 2.50
C VAL A 152 12.69 -3.80 2.94
N LEU A 153 13.92 -3.58 2.45
CA LEU A 153 15.10 -4.31 2.93
C LEU A 153 15.29 -4.13 4.45
N GLY A 154 15.18 -2.90 4.94
CA GLY A 154 15.24 -2.59 6.37
C GLY A 154 14.14 -3.31 7.17
N LEU A 155 12.93 -3.38 6.63
CA LEU A 155 11.81 -4.10 7.24
C LEU A 155 12.06 -5.61 7.29
N ILE A 156 12.64 -6.21 6.25
CA ILE A 156 13.02 -7.64 6.25
C ILE A 156 14.08 -7.91 7.32
N VAL A 157 15.10 -7.05 7.44
CA VAL A 157 16.13 -7.16 8.48
C VAL A 157 15.51 -7.01 9.87
N LEU A 158 14.60 -6.06 10.05
CA LEU A 158 13.87 -5.86 11.29
C LEU A 158 13.07 -7.12 11.65
N VAL A 159 12.25 -7.63 10.74
CA VAL A 159 11.48 -8.87 10.97
C VAL A 159 12.41 -10.04 11.32
N PHE A 160 13.55 -10.16 10.64
CA PHE A 160 14.54 -11.19 10.93
C PHE A 160 15.10 -11.09 12.35
N LEU A 161 15.44 -9.87 12.82
CA LEU A 161 15.93 -9.64 14.17
C LEU A 161 14.84 -9.84 15.24
N PHE A 162 13.60 -9.49 14.91
CA PHE A 162 12.45 -9.54 15.82
C PHE A 162 11.57 -10.80 15.66
N ASP A 163 12.08 -11.90 15.06
CA ASP A 163 11.32 -13.17 14.89
C ASP A 163 10.68 -13.65 16.19
N SER A 164 11.39 -13.50 17.32
CA SER A 164 10.89 -13.91 18.64
C SER A 164 9.68 -13.09 19.09
N PHE A 165 9.63 -11.79 18.76
CA PHE A 165 8.53 -10.90 19.10
C PHE A 165 7.29 -11.22 18.28
N VAL A 166 7.44 -11.45 16.97
CA VAL A 166 6.35 -11.86 16.08
C VAL A 166 5.71 -13.15 16.58
N GLN A 167 6.51 -14.14 16.97
CA GLN A 167 6.00 -15.38 17.55
C GLN A 167 5.20 -15.18 18.82
N LYS A 168 5.61 -14.24 19.68
CA LYS A 168 4.88 -13.92 20.91
C LYS A 168 3.50 -13.37 20.60
N ILE A 169 3.40 -12.46 19.62
CA ILE A 169 2.12 -11.90 19.17
C ILE A 169 1.22 -12.99 18.61
N PHE A 170 1.74 -13.81 17.69
CA PHE A 170 0.96 -14.90 17.07
C PHE A 170 0.45 -15.91 18.10
N ARG A 171 1.30 -16.31 19.06
CA ARG A 171 0.87 -17.21 20.14
C ARG A 171 -0.26 -16.62 20.98
N THR A 172 -0.27 -15.31 21.22
CA THR A 172 -1.36 -14.66 21.96
C THR A 172 -2.66 -14.65 21.15
N PHE A 173 -2.57 -14.39 19.85
CA PHE A 173 -3.74 -14.32 18.97
C PHE A 173 -4.44 -15.67 18.76
N PHE A 174 -3.70 -16.77 18.64
CA PHE A 174 -4.25 -18.10 18.32
C PHE A 174 -4.56 -18.99 19.53
N LYS A 175 -4.30 -18.51 20.74
CA LYS A 175 -4.61 -19.26 21.98
C LYS A 175 -6.01 -18.98 22.53
N ASN A 176 -6.68 -17.97 21.96
CA ASN A 176 -8.10 -17.65 22.19
C ASN A 176 -8.94 -18.24 21.06
#